data_AF-A0A842WIT4-F1
#
_entry.id   AF-A0A842WIT4-F1
#
_cell.length_a   1.000
_cell.length_b   1.000
_cell.length_c   1.000
_cell.angle_alpha   90.00
_cell.angle_beta   90.00
_cell.angle_gamma   90.00
#
_symmetry.space_group_name_H-M   'P 1'
#
loop_
_entity.id
_entity.type
_entity.pdbx_description
1 polymer ?
#
loop_
_entity_poly.entity_id
_entity_poly.type
_entity_poly.pdbx_seq_one_letter_code
_entity_poly.pdbx_strand_id
1 'polypeptide(L)'
;MTASKRIARVFTDFLAEIDSQMQQNRNQKALTQAQMQYQIDQMKIRFETDLAMLRAQSQQEVIQFQEFLDSFEEMKLKIIEAYPNLPRPMALIIHQHAAQKLKSAWHTEDPTKRLEKFNEIGGMMSAIGIDILEAGQTPQASLQPRKTMKLLGIGSVEE
;
A
#
# COMPACT_ATOMS: atom_id res chain seq x y z
N MET A 1 -61.39 45.14 44.57
CA MET A 1 -61.11 44.84 43.15
C MET A 1 -59.68 44.28 42.96
N THR A 2 -59.27 43.32 43.81
CA THR A 2 -57.84 43.12 44.14
C THR A 2 -57.36 41.67 44.09
N ALA A 3 -58.23 40.67 44.31
CA ALA A 3 -57.85 39.26 44.31
C ALA A 3 -57.80 38.65 42.90
N SER A 4 -58.82 38.88 42.06
CA SER A 4 -58.89 38.35 40.69
C SER A 4 -57.75 38.86 39.79
N LYS A 5 -57.37 40.13 39.91
CA LYS A 5 -56.21 40.70 39.19
C LYS A 5 -54.88 40.08 39.62
N ARG A 6 -54.73 39.71 40.90
CA ARG A 6 -53.52 39.03 41.40
C ARG A 6 -53.43 37.60 40.87
N ILE A 7 -54.53 36.87 40.88
CA ILE A 7 -54.59 35.50 40.34
C ILE A 7 -54.28 35.50 38.83
N ALA A 8 -54.89 36.43 38.08
CA ALA A 8 -54.61 36.57 36.65
C ALA A 8 -53.12 36.85 36.38
N ARG A 9 -52.49 37.72 37.17
CA ARG A 9 -51.06 38.03 37.04
C ARG A 9 -50.17 36.82 37.31
N VAL A 10 -50.41 36.09 38.40
CA VAL A 10 -49.65 34.88 38.73
C VAL A 10 -49.78 33.82 37.63
N PHE A 11 -50.97 33.69 37.05
CA PHE A 11 -51.19 32.77 35.94
C PHE A 11 -50.46 33.20 34.66
N THR A 12 -50.47 34.50 34.33
CA THR A 12 -49.71 35.04 33.19
C THR A 12 -48.21 34.86 33.37
N ASP A 13 -47.68 35.14 34.57
CA ASP A 13 -46.25 34.96 34.89
C ASP A 13 -45.86 33.48 34.79
N PHE A 14 -46.73 32.56 35.24
CA PHE A 14 -46.53 31.12 35.11
C PHE A 14 -46.54 30.64 33.66
N LEU A 15 -47.45 31.13 32.83
CA LEU A 15 -47.47 30.80 31.39
C LEU A 15 -46.24 31.33 30.66
N ALA A 16 -45.79 32.55 30.99
CA ALA A 16 -44.56 33.13 30.44
C ALA A 16 -43.32 32.31 30.80
N GLU A 17 -43.27 31.79 32.04
CA GLU A 17 -42.19 30.90 32.48
C GLU A 17 -42.19 29.57 31.72
N ILE A 18 -43.35 28.96 31.50
CA ILE A 18 -43.48 27.74 30.68
C ILE A 18 -43.02 27.99 29.25
N ASP A 19 -43.44 29.08 28.63
CA ASP A 19 -43.05 29.42 27.26
C ASP A 19 -41.54 29.66 27.15
N SER A 20 -40.95 30.32 28.14
CA SER A 20 -39.50 30.52 28.25
C SER A 20 -38.75 29.18 28.33
N GLN A 21 -39.18 28.26 29.20
CA GLN A 21 -38.58 26.93 29.33
C GLN A 21 -38.73 26.10 28.05
N MET A 22 -39.89 26.19 27.38
CA MET A 22 -40.13 25.51 26.10
C MET A 22 -39.22 26.06 24.99
N GLN A 23 -39.01 27.38 24.94
CA GLN A 23 -38.07 28.00 24.01
C GLN A 23 -36.63 27.58 24.29
N GLN A 24 -36.21 27.57 25.56
CA GLN A 24 -34.88 27.10 25.96
C GLN A 24 -34.64 25.64 25.54
N ASN A 25 -35.60 24.74 25.80
CA ASN A 25 -35.49 23.34 25.41
C ASN A 25 -35.41 23.15 23.89
N ARG A 26 -36.18 23.93 23.10
CA ARG A 26 -36.12 23.90 21.64
C ARG A 26 -34.76 24.37 21.13
N ASN A 27 -34.25 25.47 21.68
CA ASN A 27 -32.94 26.01 21.31
C ASN A 27 -31.82 25.03 21.66
N GLN A 28 -31.88 24.42 22.85
CA GLN A 28 -30.91 23.41 23.26
C GLN A 28 -30.92 22.19 22.34
N LYS A 29 -32.12 21.70 21.98
CA LYS A 29 -32.25 20.58 21.03
C LYS A 29 -31.67 20.93 19.66
N ALA A 30 -31.97 22.11 19.13
CA ALA A 30 -31.45 22.57 17.85
C ALA A 30 -29.92 22.72 17.88
N LEU A 31 -29.37 23.27 18.96
CA LEU A 31 -27.92 23.39 19.14
C LEU A 31 -27.24 22.03 19.18
N THR A 32 -27.75 21.10 19.99
CA THR A 32 -27.22 19.74 20.09
C THR A 32 -27.31 19.01 18.75
N GLN A 33 -28.42 19.18 18.01
CA GLN A 33 -28.56 18.58 16.68
C GLN A 33 -27.54 19.16 15.68
N ALA A 34 -27.31 20.47 15.70
CA ALA A 34 -26.30 21.10 14.86
C ALA A 34 -24.87 20.62 15.21
N GLN A 35 -24.57 20.47 16.50
CA GLN A 35 -23.29 19.94 16.97
C GLN A 35 -23.07 18.49 16.53
N MET A 36 -24.09 17.64 16.66
CA MET A 36 -24.02 16.25 16.18
C MET A 36 -23.83 16.20 14.67
N GLN A 37 -24.57 17.01 13.91
CA GLN A 37 -24.44 17.07 12.46
C GLN A 37 -23.03 17.49 12.05
N TYR A 38 -22.48 18.53 12.70
CA TYR A 38 -21.10 18.95 12.48
C TYR A 38 -20.10 17.83 12.75
N GLN A 39 -20.24 17.09 13.85
CA GLN A 39 -19.37 15.95 14.16
C GLN A 39 -19.48 14.85 13.10
N ILE A 40 -20.69 14.52 12.65
CA ILE A 40 -20.92 13.55 11.58
C ILE A 40 -20.22 14.00 10.29
N ASP A 41 -20.33 15.28 9.93
CA ASP A 41 -19.72 15.80 8.71
C ASP A 41 -18.19 15.79 8.79
N GLN A 42 -17.61 16.15 9.95
CA GLN A 42 -16.18 16.01 10.20
C GLN A 42 -15.71 14.55 10.07
N MET A 43 -16.47 13.61 10.63
CA MET A 43 -16.17 12.18 10.49
C MET A 43 -16.23 11.72 9.04
N LYS A 44 -17.26 12.13 8.28
CA LYS A 44 -17.39 11.79 6.86
C LYS A 44 -16.21 12.30 6.04
N ILE A 45 -15.84 13.56 6.21
CA ILE A 45 -14.69 14.16 5.51
C ILE A 45 -13.42 13.37 5.80
N ARG A 46 -13.19 13.01 7.08
CA ARG A 46 -12.03 12.21 7.48
C ARG A 46 -12.05 10.83 6.82
N PHE A 47 -13.17 10.12 6.88
CA PHE A 47 -13.29 8.81 6.26
C PHE A 47 -13.11 8.84 4.74
N GLU A 48 -13.68 9.82 4.05
CA GLU A 48 -13.50 10.00 2.62
C GLU A 48 -12.04 10.27 2.26
N THR A 49 -11.36 11.09 3.07
CA THR A 49 -9.93 11.36 2.91
C THR A 49 -9.09 10.10 3.14
N ASP A 50 -9.33 9.38 4.25
CA ASP A 50 -8.62 8.15 4.59
C ASP A 50 -8.81 7.08 3.52
N LEU A 51 -10.04 6.93 2.99
CA LEU A 51 -10.35 6.01 1.89
C LEU A 51 -9.65 6.42 0.58
N ALA A 52 -9.63 7.71 0.24
CA ALA A 52 -8.95 8.20 -0.94
C ALA A 52 -7.43 7.95 -0.85
N MET A 53 -6.83 8.23 0.31
CA MET A 53 -5.42 7.96 0.57
C MET A 53 -5.09 6.47 0.47
N LEU A 54 -5.89 5.60 1.11
CA LEU A 54 -5.68 4.16 1.07
C LEU A 54 -5.78 3.60 -0.36
N ARG A 55 -6.75 4.10 -1.15
CA ARG A 55 -6.89 3.72 -2.56
C ARG A 55 -5.69 4.16 -3.38
N ALA A 56 -5.22 5.40 -3.19
CA ALA A 56 -4.05 5.91 -3.90
C ALA A 56 -2.79 5.11 -3.54
N GLN A 57 -2.59 4.78 -2.27
CA GLN A 57 -1.48 3.93 -1.81
C GLN A 57 -1.53 2.53 -2.44
N SER A 58 -2.69 1.88 -2.40
CA SER A 58 -2.85 0.56 -3.00
C SER A 58 -2.63 0.55 -4.52
N GLN A 59 -3.11 1.58 -5.23
CA GLN A 59 -2.84 1.73 -6.66
C GLN A 59 -1.36 1.92 -6.94
N GLN A 60 -0.69 2.75 -6.15
CA GLN A 60 0.75 2.98 -6.29
C GLN A 60 1.55 1.70 -6.05
N GLU A 61 1.17 0.89 -5.05
CA GLU A 61 1.78 -0.41 -4.78
C GLU A 61 1.63 -1.37 -5.98
N VAL A 62 0.46 -1.42 -6.60
CA VAL A 62 0.23 -2.25 -7.79
C VAL A 62 1.11 -1.79 -8.96
N ILE A 63 1.21 -0.48 -9.19
CA ILE A 63 2.05 0.08 -10.26
C ILE A 63 3.52 -0.31 -10.03
N GLN A 64 4.04 -0.09 -8.82
CA GLN A 64 5.42 -0.44 -8.48
C GLN A 64 5.70 -1.93 -8.65
N PHE A 65 4.77 -2.79 -8.22
CA PHE A 65 4.91 -4.23 -8.39
C PHE A 65 4.96 -4.63 -9.88
N GLN A 66 4.13 -4.00 -10.71
CA GLN A 66 4.14 -4.23 -12.16
C GLN A 66 5.47 -3.79 -12.79
N GLU A 67 6.01 -2.62 -12.42
CA GLU A 67 7.31 -2.13 -12.90
C GLU A 67 8.45 -3.13 -12.59
N PHE A 68 8.42 -3.77 -11.42
CA PHE A 68 9.37 -4.82 -11.08
C PHE A 68 9.22 -6.08 -11.94
N LEU A 69 7.99 -6.51 -12.22
CA LEU A 69 7.74 -7.66 -13.10
C LEU A 69 8.21 -7.39 -14.53
N ASP A 70 7.93 -6.20 -15.06
CA ASP A 70 8.36 -5.79 -16.39
C ASP A 70 9.89 -5.75 -16.48
N SER A 71 10.56 -5.28 -15.42
CA SER A 71 12.03 -5.29 -15.32
C SER A 71 12.61 -6.72 -15.33
N PHE A 72 11.93 -7.70 -14.72
CA PHE A 72 12.36 -9.12 -14.78
C PHE A 72 12.14 -9.74 -16.16
N GLU A 73 11.12 -9.29 -16.88
CA GLU A 73 10.88 -9.72 -18.25
C GLU A 73 11.97 -9.19 -19.19
N GLU A 74 12.33 -7.90 -19.06
CA GLU A 74 13.45 -7.30 -19.78
C GLU A 74 14.76 -8.04 -19.47
N MET A 75 15.00 -8.36 -18.20
CA MET A 75 16.18 -9.11 -17.78
C MET A 75 16.26 -10.50 -18.40
N LYS A 76 15.13 -11.22 -18.50
CA LYS A 76 15.07 -12.52 -19.18
C LYS A 76 15.51 -12.41 -20.64
N LEU A 77 15.05 -11.37 -21.35
CA LEU A 77 15.46 -11.13 -22.73
C LEU A 77 16.97 -10.86 -22.82
N LYS A 78 17.51 -10.00 -21.95
CA LYS A 78 18.96 -9.74 -21.90
C LYS A 78 19.80 -10.99 -21.60
N ILE A 79 19.33 -11.89 -20.74
CA ILE A 79 20.02 -13.18 -20.49
C ILE A 79 20.06 -14.04 -21.76
N ILE A 80 18.93 -14.14 -22.48
CA ILE A 80 18.84 -14.94 -23.71
C ILE A 80 19.77 -14.37 -24.80
N GLU A 81 19.84 -13.05 -24.91
CA GLU A 81 20.73 -12.36 -25.85
C GLU A 81 22.21 -12.55 -25.47
N ALA A 82 22.55 -12.39 -24.19
CA ALA A 82 23.92 -12.52 -23.70
C ALA A 82 24.45 -13.96 -23.76
N TYR A 83 23.56 -14.96 -23.66
CA TYR A 83 23.92 -16.37 -23.70
C TYR A 83 23.10 -17.15 -24.74
N PRO A 84 23.44 -17.05 -26.04
CA PRO A 84 22.67 -17.71 -27.11
C PRO A 84 22.63 -19.23 -27.01
N ASN A 85 23.66 -19.82 -26.39
CA ASN A 85 23.80 -21.27 -26.19
C ASN A 85 23.16 -21.74 -24.88
N LEU A 86 22.64 -20.84 -24.04
CA LEU A 86 21.94 -21.21 -22.82
C LEU A 86 20.59 -21.83 -23.21
N PRO A 87 20.28 -23.05 -22.75
CA PRO A 87 18.98 -23.65 -23.01
C PRO A 87 17.87 -22.74 -22.50
N ARG A 88 16.86 -22.47 -23.34
CA ARG A 88 15.71 -21.62 -23.00
C ARG A 88 15.06 -21.95 -21.64
N PRO A 89 14.93 -23.22 -21.21
CA PRO A 89 14.43 -23.54 -19.87
C PRO A 89 15.27 -22.94 -18.72
N MET A 90 16.60 -22.81 -18.89
CA MET A 90 17.47 -22.23 -17.86
C MET A 90 17.22 -20.73 -17.70
N ALA A 91 17.07 -19.99 -18.79
CA ALA A 91 16.67 -18.58 -18.75
C ALA A 91 15.30 -18.41 -18.07
N LEU A 92 14.37 -19.32 -18.34
CA LEU A 92 13.06 -19.32 -17.69
C LEU A 92 13.14 -19.63 -16.19
N ILE A 93 13.99 -20.57 -15.77
CA ILE A 93 14.21 -20.88 -14.35
C ILE A 93 14.79 -19.67 -13.61
N ILE A 94 15.78 -18.99 -14.19
CA ILE A 94 16.34 -17.75 -13.62
C ILE A 94 15.23 -16.71 -13.41
N HIS A 95 14.43 -16.46 -14.45
CA HIS A 95 13.33 -15.51 -14.39
C HIS A 95 12.25 -15.91 -13.35
N GLN A 96 11.81 -17.17 -13.36
CA GLN A 96 10.80 -17.67 -12.42
C GLN A 96 11.28 -17.57 -10.96
N HIS A 97 12.56 -17.86 -10.71
CA HIS A 97 13.13 -17.76 -9.38
C HIS A 97 13.19 -16.32 -8.88
N ALA A 98 13.56 -15.36 -9.74
CA ALA A 98 13.49 -13.94 -9.44
C ALA A 98 12.06 -13.50 -9.11
N ALA A 99 11.08 -13.88 -9.94
CA ALA A 99 9.68 -13.56 -9.74
C ALA A 99 9.13 -14.16 -8.42
N GLN A 100 9.51 -15.40 -8.08
CA GLN A 100 9.12 -16.03 -6.82
C GLN A 100 9.72 -15.32 -5.60
N LYS A 101 10.99 -14.92 -5.65
CA LYS A 101 11.62 -14.15 -4.57
C LYS A 101 10.93 -12.80 -4.38
N LEU A 102 10.63 -12.08 -5.46
CA LEU A 102 9.88 -10.82 -5.41
C LEU A 102 8.50 -11.01 -4.79
N LYS A 103 7.73 -11.99 -5.26
CA LYS A 103 6.42 -12.30 -4.69
C LYS A 103 6.50 -12.62 -3.20
N SER A 104 7.52 -13.39 -2.80
CA SER A 104 7.78 -13.74 -1.40
C SER A 104 8.14 -12.50 -0.56
N ALA A 105 8.95 -11.58 -1.07
CA ALA A 105 9.26 -10.32 -0.39
C ALA A 105 8.00 -9.46 -0.24
N TRP A 106 7.24 -9.29 -1.32
CA TRP A 106 6.07 -8.42 -1.37
C TRP A 106 4.95 -8.83 -0.40
N HIS A 107 4.69 -10.13 -0.27
CA HIS A 107 3.66 -10.65 0.64
C HIS A 107 4.14 -10.87 2.08
N THR A 108 5.38 -10.49 2.43
CA THR A 108 5.88 -10.64 3.80
C THR A 108 5.41 -9.47 4.66
N GLU A 109 4.62 -9.74 5.69
CA GLU A 109 4.06 -8.70 6.58
C GLU A 109 5.11 -8.08 7.51
N ASP A 110 6.06 -8.89 7.99
CA ASP A 110 7.16 -8.45 8.86
C ASP A 110 8.13 -7.54 8.09
N PRO A 111 8.27 -6.24 8.47
CA PRO A 111 9.12 -5.28 7.75
C PRO A 111 10.60 -5.69 7.69
N THR A 112 11.12 -6.31 8.76
CA THR A 112 12.52 -6.73 8.83
C THR A 112 12.77 -7.87 7.86
N LYS A 113 11.91 -8.90 7.88
CA LYS A 113 12.00 -10.03 6.94
C LYS A 113 11.74 -9.62 5.50
N ARG A 114 10.84 -8.65 5.29
CA ARG A 114 10.59 -8.07 3.97
C ARG A 114 11.86 -7.44 3.42
N LEU A 115 12.56 -6.64 4.22
CA LEU A 115 13.82 -6.00 3.82
C LEU A 115 14.91 -7.03 3.52
N GLU A 116 15.06 -8.06 4.36
CA GLU A 116 15.99 -9.17 4.12
C GLU A 116 15.72 -9.83 2.76
N LYS A 117 14.46 -10.15 2.45
CA LYS A 117 14.08 -10.75 1.16
C LYS A 117 14.30 -9.80 -0.01
N PHE A 118 14.09 -8.49 0.15
CA PHE A 118 14.44 -7.51 -0.87
C PHE A 118 15.95 -7.46 -1.14
N ASN A 119 16.78 -7.56 -0.09
CA ASN A 119 18.23 -7.64 -0.26
C ASN A 119 18.65 -8.92 -1.01
N GLU A 120 17.99 -10.06 -0.78
CA GLU A 120 18.25 -11.29 -1.55
C GLU A 120 17.96 -11.10 -3.04
N ILE A 121 16.84 -10.44 -3.38
CA ILE A 121 16.50 -10.11 -4.78
C ILE A 121 17.56 -9.20 -5.37
N GLY A 122 17.97 -8.15 -4.64
CA GLY A 122 19.03 -7.24 -5.08
C GLY A 122 20.35 -7.97 -5.37
N GLY A 123 20.71 -8.94 -4.53
CA GLY A 123 21.87 -9.81 -4.76
C GLY A 123 21.75 -10.65 -6.03
N MET A 124 20.56 -11.23 -6.28
CA MET A 124 20.28 -11.98 -7.51
C MET A 124 20.35 -11.11 -8.76
N MET A 125 19.72 -9.94 -8.75
CA MET A 125 19.74 -9.00 -9.88
C MET A 125 21.16 -8.52 -10.17
N SER A 126 21.95 -8.26 -9.13
CA SER A 126 23.36 -7.88 -9.27
C SER A 126 24.19 -8.99 -9.90
N ALA A 127 24.00 -10.24 -9.48
CA ALA A 127 24.70 -11.38 -10.07
C ALA A 127 24.37 -11.57 -11.55
N ILE A 128 23.08 -11.45 -11.92
CA ILE A 128 22.64 -11.51 -13.33
C ILE A 128 23.26 -10.38 -14.14
N GLY A 129 23.22 -9.15 -13.62
CA GLY A 129 23.81 -7.99 -14.30
C GLY A 129 25.31 -8.15 -14.53
N ILE A 130 26.04 -8.66 -13.54
CA ILE A 130 27.47 -8.94 -13.67
C ILE A 130 27.72 -10.03 -14.72
N ASP A 131 26.98 -11.13 -14.68
CA ASP A 131 27.10 -12.22 -15.68
C ASP A 131 26.84 -11.69 -17.11
N ILE A 132 25.79 -10.90 -17.32
CA ILE A 132 25.47 -10.27 -18.62
C ILE A 132 26.61 -9.35 -19.09
N LEU A 133 27.16 -8.54 -18.20
CA LEU A 133 28.29 -7.65 -18.51
C LEU A 133 29.55 -8.44 -18.91
N GLU A 134 29.85 -9.52 -18.19
CA GLU A 134 31.00 -10.40 -18.47
C GLU A 134 30.84 -11.14 -19.81
N ALA A 135 29.62 -11.55 -20.14
CA ALA A 135 29.29 -12.16 -21.43
C ALA A 135 29.57 -11.23 -22.62
N GLY A 136 29.29 -9.93 -22.47
CA GLY A 136 29.52 -8.94 -23.53
C GLY A 136 30.97 -8.52 -23.72
N GLN A 137 31.85 -8.72 -22.73
CA GLN A 137 33.24 -8.24 -22.75
C GLN A 137 34.25 -9.26 -23.28
N THR A 138 33.94 -10.56 -23.24
CA THR A 138 34.89 -11.62 -23.57
C THR A 138 34.33 -12.58 -24.62
N PRO A 139 34.99 -12.75 -25.79
CA PRO A 139 34.59 -13.74 -26.79
C PRO A 139 34.62 -15.20 -26.29
N GLN A 140 35.32 -15.45 -25.17
CA GLN A 140 35.38 -16.73 -24.45
C GLN A 140 34.70 -16.66 -23.08
N ALA A 141 33.76 -15.73 -22.87
CA ALA A 141 32.94 -15.73 -21.66
C ALA A 141 32.25 -17.09 -21.49
N SER A 142 32.12 -17.54 -20.25
CA SER A 142 31.55 -18.84 -19.93
C SER A 142 30.22 -19.05 -20.66
N LEU A 143 29.98 -20.25 -21.20
CA LEU A 143 28.73 -20.60 -21.91
C LEU A 143 27.45 -20.45 -21.06
N GLN A 144 27.59 -20.13 -19.77
CA GLN A 144 26.53 -20.06 -18.78
C GLN A 144 26.81 -18.94 -17.76
N PRO A 145 25.77 -18.33 -17.16
CA PRO A 145 25.87 -17.29 -16.14
C PRO A 145 26.23 -17.89 -14.77
N ARG A 146 27.52 -18.06 -14.49
CA ARG A 146 28.02 -18.85 -13.34
C ARG A 146 27.60 -18.26 -11.99
N LYS A 147 27.63 -16.94 -11.82
CA LYS A 147 27.28 -16.28 -10.55
C LYS A 147 25.80 -16.44 -10.25
N THR A 148 24.97 -16.29 -11.28
CA THR A 148 23.53 -16.53 -11.22
C THR A 148 23.23 -17.98 -10.90
N MET A 149 23.86 -18.94 -11.58
CA MET A 149 23.66 -20.37 -11.31
C MET A 149 24.03 -20.77 -9.88
N LYS A 150 25.10 -20.18 -9.33
CA LYS A 150 25.51 -20.40 -7.94
C LYS A 150 24.44 -19.93 -6.94
N LEU A 151 23.82 -18.77 -7.19
CA LEU A 151 22.73 -18.28 -6.34
C LEU A 151 21.44 -19.12 -6.45
N LEU A 152 21.21 -19.73 -7.61
CA LEU A 152 20.11 -20.66 -7.81
C LEU A 152 20.34 -22.05 -7.18
N GLY A 153 21.58 -22.37 -6.81
CA GLY A 153 21.97 -23.73 -6.40
C GLY A 153 21.95 -24.74 -7.55
N ILE A 154 22.01 -24.28 -8.80
CA ILE A 154 21.91 -25.11 -10.02
C ILE A 154 23.28 -25.23 -10.75
N GLY A 155 24.36 -24.72 -10.17
CA GLY A 155 25.73 -24.90 -10.69
C GLY A 155 26.50 -25.95 -9.89
N SER A 156 27.08 -26.94 -10.56
CA SER A 156 28.09 -27.83 -9.98
C SER A 156 29.21 -26.99 -9.37
N VAL A 157 29.57 -27.31 -8.13
CA VAL A 157 30.92 -27.04 -7.61
C VAL A 157 31.84 -28.01 -8.36
N GLU A 158 32.31 -27.61 -9.54
CA GLU A 158 33.50 -28.24 -10.10
C GLU A 158 34.70 -27.36 -9.76
N GLU A 159 35.70 -28.04 -9.18
CA GLU A 159 36.96 -27.57 -8.60
C GLU A 159 37.79 -26.66 -9.53
#